data_AF-A0A970VFW5-F1
#
_entry.id   AF-A0A970VFW5-F1
#
_cell.length_a   1.000
_cell.length_b   1.000
_cell.length_c   1.000
_cell.angle_alpha   90.00
_cell.angle_beta   90.00
_cell.angle_gamma   90.00
#
_symmetry.space_group_name_H-M   'P 1'
#
loop_
_entity.id
_entity.type
_entity.pdbx_description
1 polymer ?
#
loop_
_entity_poly.entity_id
_entity_poly.type
_entity_poly.pdbx_seq_one_letter_code
_entity_poly.pdbx_strand_id
1 'polypeptide(L)'
;MRSTRIVFILIGILVYAPIVLLQGKAVYRQWKEGQRRKAWFRSGATIAMCVVLLLFIISLYQFTLGYQVPLVMERVMVAFTQKLEQNMDMDQYRQLLLESDVIDTEFQAIDENDLEQAGFKKGQKYTISIGEQAFDSDNGDSVVMYALHKSGESSIYTAVEFKLYQNKWRAVKHWIVDEEKQNEISSMKYFAIKR
;
A
#
# COMPACT_ATOMS: atom_id res chain seq x y z
N MET A 1 -13.86 -1.11 4.17
CA MET A 1 -12.82 -1.68 5.06
C MET A 1 -13.29 -2.10 6.46
N ARG A 2 -14.51 -1.75 6.92
CA ARG A 2 -15.14 -2.46 8.06
C ARG A 2 -15.08 -3.98 7.83
N SER A 3 -15.30 -4.42 6.59
CA SER A 3 -15.20 -5.82 6.17
C SER A 3 -13.82 -6.45 6.43
N THR A 4 -12.71 -5.80 6.06
CA THR A 4 -11.36 -6.34 6.29
C THR A 4 -11.04 -6.48 7.79
N ARG A 5 -11.44 -5.50 8.62
CA ARG A 5 -11.29 -5.62 10.08
C ARG A 5 -12.10 -6.80 10.63
N ILE A 6 -13.35 -6.96 10.18
CA ILE A 6 -14.20 -8.08 10.57
C ILE A 6 -13.59 -9.42 10.15
N VAL A 7 -13.02 -9.50 8.94
CA VAL A 7 -12.34 -10.71 8.44
C VAL A 7 -11.13 -11.07 9.33
N PHE A 8 -10.26 -10.10 9.65
CA PHE A 8 -9.13 -10.36 10.54
C PHE A 8 -9.55 -10.73 11.97
N ILE A 9 -10.62 -10.13 12.50
CA ILE A 9 -11.20 -10.52 13.80
C ILE A 9 -11.73 -11.95 13.73
N LEU A 10 -12.46 -12.33 12.68
CA LEU A 10 -12.98 -13.69 12.49
C LEU A 10 -11.85 -14.71 12.35
N ILE A 11 -10.81 -14.42 11.57
CA ILE A 11 -9.61 -15.25 11.45
C ILE A 11 -8.95 -15.39 12.82
N GLY A 12 -8.81 -14.29 13.56
CA GLY A 12 -8.31 -14.31 14.93
C GLY A 12 -9.12 -15.27 15.80
N ILE A 13 -10.45 -15.12 15.85
CA ILE A 13 -11.32 -16.00 16.65
C ILE A 13 -11.16 -17.47 16.22
N LEU A 14 -11.16 -17.76 14.92
CA LEU A 14 -10.99 -19.13 14.39
C LEU A 14 -9.66 -19.77 14.77
N VAL A 15 -8.58 -18.98 14.81
CA VAL A 15 -7.24 -19.45 15.19
C VAL A 15 -7.12 -19.59 16.72
N TYR A 16 -7.61 -18.61 17.49
CA TYR A 16 -7.45 -18.60 18.95
C TYR A 16 -8.42 -19.52 19.68
N ALA A 17 -9.68 -19.63 19.24
CA ALA A 17 -10.71 -20.42 19.92
C ALA A 17 -10.29 -21.88 20.18
N PRO A 18 -9.79 -22.66 19.20
CA PRO A 18 -9.39 -24.05 19.46
C PRO A 18 -8.19 -24.14 20.40
N ILE A 19 -7.23 -23.22 20.30
CA ILE A 19 -6.05 -23.18 21.18
C ILE A 19 -6.48 -22.93 22.62
N VAL A 20 -7.31 -21.92 22.85
CA VAL A 20 -7.81 -21.56 24.18
C VAL A 20 -8.66 -22.69 24.77
N LEU A 21 -9.53 -23.32 23.99
CA LEU A 21 -10.39 -24.42 24.46
C LEU A 21 -9.58 -25.68 24.81
N LEU A 22 -8.63 -26.08 23.96
CA LEU A 22 -7.82 -27.29 24.19
C LEU A 22 -6.84 -27.08 25.35
N GLN A 23 -6.15 -25.94 25.40
CA GLN A 23 -5.21 -25.65 26.48
C GLN A 23 -5.93 -25.37 27.79
N GLY A 24 -7.07 -24.66 27.76
CA GLY A 24 -7.88 -24.42 28.95
C GLY A 24 -8.36 -25.71 29.62
N LYS A 25 -8.83 -26.69 28.82
CA LYS A 25 -9.19 -28.02 29.33
C LYS A 25 -7.99 -28.76 29.91
N ALA A 26 -6.83 -28.72 29.25
CA ALA A 26 -5.61 -29.37 29.71
C ALA A 26 -5.09 -28.78 31.03
N VAL A 27 -5.09 -27.45 31.16
CA VAL A 27 -4.69 -26.73 32.37
C VAL A 27 -5.66 -27.02 33.51
N TYR A 28 -6.97 -26.99 33.27
CA TYR A 28 -7.98 -27.30 34.27
C TYR A 28 -7.81 -28.71 34.84
N ARG A 29 -7.56 -29.71 33.98
CA ARG A 29 -7.34 -31.10 34.39
C ARG A 29 -6.10 -31.25 35.28
N GLN A 30 -4.98 -30.65 34.88
CA GLN A 30 -3.73 -30.71 35.65
C GLN A 30 -3.81 -29.96 36.99
N TRP A 31 -4.62 -28.91 37.04
CA TRP A 31 -4.87 -28.19 38.28
C TRP A 31 -5.72 -29.02 39.25
N LYS A 32 -6.74 -29.72 38.75
CA LYS A 32 -7.55 -30.68 39.52
C LYS A 32 -6.71 -31.87 40.04
N GLU A 33 -5.71 -32.30 39.28
CA GLU A 33 -4.76 -33.37 39.65
C GLU A 33 -3.63 -32.90 40.61
N GLY A 34 -3.68 -31.66 41.10
CA GLY A 34 -2.71 -31.13 42.08
C GLY A 34 -1.34 -30.73 41.49
N GLN A 35 -1.13 -30.89 40.18
CA GLN A 35 0.13 -30.61 39.48
C GLN A 35 0.30 -29.11 39.15
N ARG A 36 0.16 -28.25 40.16
CA ARG A 36 0.12 -26.78 40.01
C ARG A 36 1.32 -26.20 39.24
N ARG A 37 2.54 -26.69 39.50
CA ARG A 37 3.77 -26.20 38.84
C ARG A 37 3.77 -26.47 37.33
N LYS A 38 3.30 -27.65 36.90
CA LYS A 38 3.16 -28.00 35.48
C LYS A 38 2.04 -27.21 34.81
N ALA A 39 0.92 -26.99 35.51
CA ALA A 39 -0.17 -26.17 35.02
C ALA A 39 0.27 -24.71 34.77
N TRP A 40 1.03 -24.11 35.69
CA TRP A 40 1.60 -22.76 35.52
C TRP A 40 2.54 -22.65 34.32
N PHE A 41 3.45 -23.62 34.16
CA PHE A 41 4.36 -23.62 33.01
C PHE A 41 3.62 -23.73 31.68
N ARG A 42 2.59 -24.58 31.60
CA ARG A 42 1.73 -24.71 30.40
C ARG A 42 0.92 -23.46 30.10
N SER A 43 0.37 -22.81 31.11
CA SER A 43 -0.31 -21.52 30.94
C SER A 43 0.65 -20.46 30.41
N GLY A 44 1.86 -20.37 30.97
CA GLY A 44 2.91 -19.48 30.48
C GLY A 44 3.25 -19.72 29.01
N ALA A 45 3.47 -20.99 28.63
CA ALA A 45 3.74 -21.36 27.24
C ALA A 45 2.57 -21.02 26.30
N THR A 46 1.32 -21.22 26.74
CA THR A 46 0.13 -20.88 25.96
C THR A 46 0.02 -19.37 25.75
N ILE A 47 0.24 -18.57 26.80
CA ILE A 47 0.24 -17.12 26.70
C ILE A 47 1.33 -16.64 25.74
N ALA A 48 2.55 -17.18 25.86
CA ALA A 48 3.64 -16.84 24.94
C ALA A 48 3.29 -17.16 23.49
N MET A 49 2.72 -18.34 23.22
CA MET A 49 2.25 -18.72 21.89
C MET A 49 1.17 -17.77 21.36
N CYS A 50 0.22 -17.36 22.22
CA CYS A 50 -0.79 -16.38 21.84
C CYS A 50 -0.18 -15.01 21.49
N VAL A 51 0.80 -14.55 22.25
CA VAL A 51 1.51 -13.29 21.95
C VAL A 51 2.21 -13.37 20.59
N VAL A 52 2.89 -14.47 20.30
CA VAL A 52 3.56 -14.68 18.99
C VAL A 52 2.56 -14.66 17.84
N LEU A 53 1.42 -15.37 17.97
CA LEU A 53 0.37 -15.35 16.97
C LEU A 53 -0.25 -13.97 16.77
N LEU A 54 -0.37 -13.17 17.84
CA LEU A 54 -0.94 -11.83 17.78
C LEU A 54 -0.01 -10.90 17.01
N LEU A 55 1.29 -10.96 17.31
CA LEU A 55 2.31 -10.22 16.56
C LEU A 55 2.32 -10.62 15.09
N PHE A 56 2.19 -11.91 14.79
CA PHE A 56 2.09 -12.41 13.41
C PHE A 56 0.87 -11.84 12.68
N ILE A 57 -0.31 -11.84 13.30
CA ILE A 57 -1.53 -11.27 12.71
C ILE A 57 -1.39 -9.77 12.47
N ILE A 58 -0.78 -9.02 13.40
CA ILE A 58 -0.52 -7.59 13.24
C ILE A 58 0.44 -7.34 12.06
N SER A 59 1.53 -8.10 11.99
CA SER A 59 2.49 -8.02 10.90
C SER A 59 1.83 -8.30 9.54
N LEU A 60 0.99 -9.34 9.47
CA LEU A 60 0.26 -9.70 8.26
C LEU A 60 -0.75 -8.61 7.87
N TYR A 61 -1.43 -8.01 8.85
CA TYR A 61 -2.33 -6.89 8.62
C TYR A 61 -1.58 -5.66 8.06
N GLN A 62 -0.45 -5.28 8.65
CA GLN A 62 0.38 -4.19 8.14
C GLN A 62 0.89 -4.47 6.72
N PHE A 63 1.34 -5.70 6.45
CA PHE A 63 1.75 -6.13 5.12
C PHE A 63 0.61 -5.98 4.10
N THR A 64 -0.61 -6.40 4.45
CA THR A 64 -1.77 -6.25 3.55
C THR A 64 -2.16 -4.79 3.30
N LEU A 65 -1.87 -3.87 4.23
CA LEU A 65 -2.05 -2.44 3.98
C LEU A 65 -0.98 -1.91 3.02
N GLY A 66 0.28 -2.32 3.15
CA GLY A 66 1.33 -1.94 2.21
C GLY A 66 1.05 -2.36 0.76
N TYR A 67 0.46 -3.55 0.56
CA TYR A 67 0.08 -4.04 -0.76
C TYR A 67 -1.00 -3.21 -1.47
N GLN A 68 -1.67 -2.28 -0.77
CA GLN A 68 -2.65 -1.41 -1.38
C GLN A 68 -2.02 -0.22 -2.10
N VAL A 69 -0.79 0.21 -1.74
CA VAL A 69 -0.14 1.36 -2.37
C VAL A 69 0.01 1.17 -3.88
N PRO A 70 0.53 0.02 -4.38
CA PRO A 70 0.64 -0.21 -5.82
C PRO A 70 -0.72 -0.16 -6.55
N LEU A 71 -1.81 -0.59 -5.89
CA LEU A 71 -3.16 -0.53 -6.48
C LEU A 71 -3.68 0.91 -6.58
N VAL A 72 -3.40 1.75 -5.57
CA VAL A 72 -3.74 3.18 -5.65
C VAL A 72 -2.89 3.85 -6.73
N MET A 73 -1.59 3.52 -6.79
CA MET A 73 -0.67 3.99 -7.83
C MET A 73 -1.16 3.64 -9.24
N GLU A 74 -1.58 2.40 -9.46
CA GLU A 74 -2.16 1.97 -10.73
C GLU A 74 -3.35 2.82 -11.16
N ARG A 75 -4.28 3.08 -10.23
CA ARG A 75 -5.45 3.92 -10.52
C ARG A 75 -5.06 5.37 -10.85
N VAL A 76 -4.13 5.94 -10.09
CA VAL A 76 -3.62 7.30 -10.35
C VAL A 76 -2.96 7.37 -11.72
N MET A 77 -2.12 6.39 -12.06
CA MET A 77 -1.45 6.32 -13.36
C MET A 77 -2.42 6.10 -14.52
N VAL A 78 -3.44 5.25 -14.35
CA VAL A 78 -4.47 5.04 -15.37
C VAL A 78 -5.20 6.35 -15.66
N ALA A 79 -5.66 7.06 -14.62
CA ALA A 79 -6.31 8.35 -14.75
C ALA A 79 -5.37 9.40 -15.37
N PHE A 80 -4.10 9.42 -14.97
CA PHE A 80 -3.11 10.37 -15.49
C PHE A 80 -2.87 10.19 -16.99
N THR A 81 -2.70 8.97 -17.46
CA THR A 81 -2.53 8.76 -18.90
C THR A 81 -3.84 8.91 -19.65
N GLN A 82 -5.00 8.68 -19.02
CA GLN A 82 -6.28 9.10 -19.63
C GLN A 82 -6.33 10.62 -19.83
N LYS A 83 -5.83 11.40 -18.86
CA LYS A 83 -5.67 12.86 -19.00
C LYS A 83 -4.80 13.21 -20.20
N LEU A 84 -3.62 12.59 -20.32
CA LEU A 84 -2.70 12.84 -21.44
C LEU A 84 -3.30 12.48 -22.81
N GLU A 85 -4.00 11.35 -22.90
CA GLU A 85 -4.59 10.86 -24.15
C GLU A 85 -5.84 11.65 -24.59
N GLN A 86 -6.68 12.05 -23.63
CA GLN A 86 -7.95 12.74 -23.90
C GLN A 86 -7.82 14.27 -23.82
N ASN A 87 -6.63 14.81 -23.54
CA ASN A 87 -6.40 16.23 -23.33
C ASN A 87 -7.30 16.83 -22.25
N MET A 88 -7.55 16.07 -21.17
CA MET A 88 -8.30 16.59 -20.03
C MET A 88 -7.50 17.70 -19.34
N ASP A 89 -8.20 18.72 -18.88
CA ASP A 89 -7.61 19.73 -18.04
C ASP A 89 -7.29 19.19 -16.63
N MET A 90 -6.59 19.99 -15.84
CA MET A 90 -6.15 19.59 -14.50
C MET A 90 -7.30 19.47 -13.50
N ASP A 91 -8.36 20.26 -13.68
CA ASP A 91 -9.53 20.23 -12.79
C ASP A 91 -10.34 18.95 -13.00
N GLN A 92 -10.57 18.57 -14.26
CA GLN A 92 -11.19 17.30 -14.65
C GLN A 92 -10.39 16.10 -14.14
N TYR A 93 -9.06 16.13 -14.31
CA TYR A 93 -8.17 15.10 -13.80
C TYR A 93 -8.27 14.95 -12.28
N ARG A 94 -8.23 16.07 -11.54
CA ARG A 94 -8.37 16.06 -10.09
C ARG A 94 -9.76 15.58 -9.66
N GLN A 95 -10.81 16.00 -10.35
CA GLN A 95 -12.17 15.55 -10.05
C GLN A 95 -12.33 14.04 -10.24
N LEU A 96 -11.81 13.48 -11.34
CA LEU A 96 -11.82 12.04 -11.61
C LEU A 96 -11.13 11.24 -10.49
N LEU A 97 -10.02 11.74 -9.98
CA LEU A 97 -9.28 11.12 -8.87
C LEU A 97 -10.01 11.27 -7.53
N LEU A 98 -10.66 12.40 -7.27
CA LEU A 98 -11.48 12.61 -6.06
C LEU A 98 -12.69 11.66 -6.05
N GLU A 99 -13.40 11.55 -7.18
CA GLU A 99 -14.57 10.68 -7.32
C GLU A 99 -14.23 9.20 -7.14
N SER A 100 -13.00 8.79 -7.50
CA SER A 100 -12.51 7.43 -7.31
C SER A 100 -11.91 7.15 -5.92
N ASP A 101 -11.93 8.12 -5.00
CA ASP A 101 -11.43 8.01 -3.62
C ASP A 101 -9.94 7.60 -3.53
N VAL A 102 -9.12 8.00 -4.51
CA VAL A 102 -7.68 7.64 -4.59
C VAL A 102 -6.74 8.77 -4.21
N ILE A 103 -7.22 10.02 -4.16
CA ILE A 103 -6.41 11.17 -3.75
C ILE A 103 -6.92 11.84 -2.48
N ASP A 104 -6.02 12.60 -1.87
CA ASP A 104 -6.35 13.56 -0.82
C ASP A 104 -7.04 14.82 -1.37
N THR A 105 -7.77 15.53 -0.52
CA THR A 105 -8.40 16.80 -0.89
C THR A 105 -7.39 17.86 -1.29
N GLU A 106 -6.18 17.84 -0.72
CA GLU A 106 -5.09 18.77 -1.01
C GLU A 106 -4.08 18.20 -2.02
N PHE A 107 -4.49 17.21 -2.83
CA PHE A 107 -3.62 16.60 -3.81
C PHE A 107 -2.97 17.61 -4.77
N GLN A 108 -1.64 17.57 -4.81
CA GLN A 108 -0.81 18.38 -5.69
C GLN A 108 -0.49 17.58 -6.96
N ALA A 109 -1.17 17.91 -8.06
CA ALA A 109 -0.91 17.32 -9.36
C ALA A 109 0.28 17.99 -10.06
N ILE A 110 0.87 17.32 -11.06
CA ILE A 110 2.00 17.86 -11.83
C ILE A 110 1.56 19.10 -12.60
N ASP A 111 2.27 20.22 -12.43
CA ASP A 111 2.00 21.45 -13.18
C ASP A 111 2.10 21.26 -14.70
N GLU A 112 1.23 21.95 -15.46
CA GLU A 112 1.20 21.84 -16.92
C GLU A 112 2.54 22.25 -17.56
N ASN A 113 3.20 23.27 -17.01
CA ASN A 113 4.51 23.71 -17.49
C ASN A 113 5.57 22.62 -17.32
N ASP A 114 5.55 21.91 -16.18
CA ASP A 114 6.50 20.84 -15.90
C ASP A 114 6.24 19.65 -16.84
N LEU A 115 4.98 19.33 -17.13
CA LEU A 115 4.63 18.29 -18.10
C LEU A 115 5.21 18.59 -19.49
N GLU A 116 5.06 19.83 -19.95
CA GLU A 116 5.60 20.25 -21.25
C GLU A 116 7.13 20.21 -21.26
N GLN A 117 7.79 20.67 -20.19
CA GLN A 117 9.25 20.64 -20.05
C GLN A 117 9.81 19.22 -20.01
N ALA A 118 9.11 18.29 -19.35
CA ALA A 118 9.49 16.87 -19.32
C ALA A 118 9.25 16.13 -20.64
N GLY A 119 8.62 16.78 -21.62
CA GLY A 119 8.38 16.23 -22.95
C GLY A 119 7.10 15.40 -23.07
N PHE A 120 6.15 15.55 -22.15
CA PHE A 120 4.81 15.00 -22.36
C PHE A 120 4.09 15.75 -23.48
N LYS A 121 3.49 15.00 -24.41
CA LYS A 121 2.70 15.56 -25.51
C LYS A 121 1.24 15.21 -25.35
N LYS A 122 0.40 16.24 -25.43
CA LYS A 122 -1.07 16.15 -25.44
C LYS A 122 -1.53 15.27 -26.61
N GLY A 123 -2.39 14.29 -26.34
CA GLY A 123 -2.95 13.34 -27.31
C GLY A 123 -2.04 12.16 -27.66
N GLN A 124 -0.85 12.07 -27.06
CA GLN A 124 0.06 10.94 -27.27
C GLN A 124 -0.25 9.79 -26.30
N LYS A 125 -0.14 8.55 -26.80
CA LYS A 125 -0.28 7.34 -25.98
C LYS A 125 1.06 7.01 -25.31
N TYR A 126 0.99 6.66 -24.03
CA TYR A 126 2.15 6.26 -23.24
C TYR A 126 1.91 4.87 -22.66
N THR A 127 2.92 4.01 -22.78
CA THR A 127 2.98 2.76 -22.03
C THR A 127 3.48 3.07 -20.64
N ILE A 128 2.71 2.71 -19.62
CA ILE A 128 3.06 2.98 -18.22
C ILE A 128 3.57 1.71 -17.56
N SER A 129 4.63 1.84 -16.78
CA SER A 129 5.10 0.80 -15.87
C SER A 129 5.31 1.37 -14.47
N ILE A 130 4.92 0.62 -13.43
CA ILE A 130 5.07 1.04 -12.02
C ILE A 130 6.27 0.33 -11.42
N GLY A 131 7.06 1.04 -10.62
CA GLY A 131 8.17 0.46 -9.86
C GLY A 131 7.70 -0.60 -8.86
N GLU A 132 8.50 -1.64 -8.68
CA GLU A 132 8.20 -2.73 -7.74
C GLU A 132 8.11 -2.28 -6.27
N GLN A 133 8.83 -1.22 -5.92
CA GLN A 133 9.08 -0.82 -4.55
C GLN A 133 8.44 0.53 -4.24
N ALA A 134 7.94 0.65 -3.00
CA ALA A 134 7.61 1.91 -2.38
C ALA A 134 8.75 2.31 -1.44
N PHE A 135 9.09 3.60 -1.42
CA PHE A 135 10.18 4.16 -0.62
C PHE A 135 9.58 5.05 0.45
N ASP A 136 10.08 4.96 1.67
CA ASP A 136 9.68 5.90 2.71
C ASP A 136 10.12 7.32 2.32
N SER A 137 9.25 8.30 2.57
CA SER A 137 9.64 9.71 2.42
C SER A 137 10.55 10.14 3.57
N ASP A 138 11.28 11.24 3.38
CA ASP A 138 12.16 11.81 4.41
C ASP A 138 11.45 12.12 5.74
N ASN A 139 10.11 12.29 5.70
CA ASN A 139 9.28 12.60 6.85
C ASN A 139 8.71 11.35 7.56
N GLY A 140 8.92 10.14 7.02
CA GLY A 140 8.54 8.85 7.62
C GLY A 140 7.03 8.53 7.67
N ASP A 141 6.17 9.48 7.34
CA ASP A 141 4.70 9.33 7.41
C ASP A 141 4.03 9.11 6.04
N SER A 142 4.83 9.08 4.98
CA SER A 142 4.38 8.87 3.61
C SER A 142 5.33 7.96 2.85
N VAL A 143 4.82 7.40 1.75
CA VAL A 143 5.59 6.53 0.87
C VAL A 143 5.54 7.05 -0.55
N VAL A 144 6.61 6.91 -1.30
CA VAL A 144 6.75 7.34 -2.69
C VAL A 144 6.86 6.12 -3.59
N MET A 145 6.11 6.11 -4.68
CA MET A 145 6.28 5.13 -5.76
C MET A 145 6.57 5.84 -7.07
N TYR A 146 7.36 5.18 -7.91
CA TYR A 146 7.78 5.69 -9.21
C TYR A 146 7.00 5.02 -10.35
N ALA A 147 6.76 5.78 -11.41
CA ALA A 147 6.25 5.28 -12.68
C ALA A 147 7.15 5.71 -13.83
N LEU A 148 7.20 4.85 -14.84
CA LEU A 148 7.89 5.05 -16.09
C LEU A 148 6.87 5.12 -17.22
N HIS A 149 6.85 6.26 -17.92
CA HIS A 149 6.04 6.52 -19.09
C HIS A 149 6.92 6.40 -20.32
N LYS A 150 6.59 5.49 -21.25
CA LYS A 150 7.31 5.30 -22.51
C LYS A 150 6.45 5.66 -23.69
N SER A 151 7.01 6.42 -24.63
CA SER A 151 6.42 6.60 -25.95
C SER A 151 7.51 6.73 -27.03
N GLY A 152 7.59 5.73 -27.90
CA GLY A 152 8.72 5.59 -28.82
C GLY A 152 10.04 5.46 -28.06
N GLU A 153 10.98 6.35 -28.35
CA GLU A 153 12.29 6.41 -27.67
C GLU A 153 12.27 7.29 -26.40
N SER A 154 11.21 8.06 -26.18
CA SER A 154 11.09 8.91 -24.99
C SER A 154 10.69 8.09 -23.76
N SER A 155 11.40 8.32 -22.65
CA SER A 155 11.14 7.73 -21.34
C SER A 155 11.07 8.85 -20.31
N ILE A 156 9.94 8.98 -19.63
CA ILE A 156 9.71 10.00 -18.62
C ILE A 156 9.37 9.32 -17.30
N TYR A 157 10.04 9.71 -16.22
CA TYR A 157 9.78 9.18 -14.89
C TYR A 157 8.93 10.16 -14.09
N THR A 158 7.88 9.65 -13.44
CA THR A 158 7.08 10.41 -12.47
C THR A 158 7.06 9.70 -11.13
N ALA A 159 6.77 10.45 -10.07
CA ALA A 159 6.68 9.94 -8.71
C ALA A 159 5.38 10.40 -8.07
N VAL A 160 4.75 9.49 -7.32
CA VAL A 160 3.55 9.78 -6.54
C VAL A 160 3.84 9.49 -5.08
N GLU A 161 3.55 10.47 -4.23
CA GLU A 161 3.58 10.32 -2.78
C GLU A 161 2.20 9.92 -2.27
N PHE A 162 2.17 8.98 -1.35
CA PHE A 162 0.98 8.43 -0.73
C PHE A 162 1.06 8.58 0.78
N LYS A 163 -0.08 8.91 1.39
CA LYS A 163 -0.24 8.95 2.84
C LYS A 163 -1.38 8.05 3.28
N LEU A 164 -1.19 7.37 4.41
CA LEU A 164 -2.18 6.46 4.97
C LEU A 164 -3.16 7.24 5.86
N TYR A 165 -4.39 7.39 5.41
CA TYR A 165 -5.47 8.01 6.17
C TYR A 165 -6.50 6.96 6.58
N GLN A 166 -6.69 6.76 7.89
CA GLN A 166 -7.70 5.82 8.42
C GLN A 166 -7.64 4.42 7.77
N ASN A 167 -6.42 3.92 7.51
CA ASN A 167 -6.12 2.65 6.81
C ASN A 167 -6.41 2.63 5.31
N LYS A 168 -6.52 3.79 4.65
CA LYS A 168 -6.58 3.91 3.20
C LYS A 168 -5.41 4.75 2.70
N TRP A 169 -4.68 4.23 1.73
CA TRP A 169 -3.69 5.03 1.03
C TRP A 169 -4.39 6.01 0.10
N ARG A 170 -3.92 7.26 0.13
CA ARG A 170 -4.34 8.30 -0.80
C ARG A 170 -3.10 9.00 -1.35
N ALA A 171 -3.09 9.26 -2.64
CA ALA A 171 -2.06 10.07 -3.25
C ALA A 171 -2.21 11.52 -2.81
N VAL A 172 -1.09 12.13 -2.40
CA VAL A 172 -1.00 13.51 -1.89
C VAL A 172 -0.23 14.42 -2.83
N LYS A 173 0.73 13.88 -3.60
CA LYS A 173 1.54 14.65 -4.54
C LYS A 173 1.94 13.80 -5.74
N HIS A 174 1.98 14.39 -6.93
CA HIS A 174 2.49 13.78 -8.16
C HIS A 174 3.43 14.77 -8.84
N TRP A 175 4.66 14.36 -9.14
CA TRP A 175 5.69 15.22 -9.76
C TRP A 175 6.53 14.44 -10.78
N ILE A 176 7.26 15.18 -11.62
CA ILE A 176 8.28 14.62 -12.51
C ILE A 176 9.57 14.41 -11.73
N VAL A 177 10.19 13.25 -11.92
CA VAL A 177 11.45 12.91 -11.25
C VAL A 177 12.61 13.66 -11.91
N ASP A 178 13.48 14.27 -11.11
CA ASP A 178 14.69 14.94 -11.57
C ASP A 178 15.76 13.95 -12.10
N GLU A 179 16.77 14.48 -12.80
CA GLU A 179 17.81 13.64 -13.41
C GLU A 179 18.67 12.88 -12.39
N GLU A 180 18.91 13.47 -11.20
CA GLU A 180 19.69 12.84 -10.15
C GLU A 180 19.00 11.57 -9.66
N LYS A 181 17.71 11.67 -9.31
CA LYS A 181 16.93 10.55 -8.84
C LYS A 181 16.60 9.56 -9.95
N GLN A 182 16.48 10.01 -11.20
CA GLN A 182 16.31 9.12 -12.35
C GLN A 182 17.41 8.06 -12.46
N ASN A 183 18.67 8.44 -12.22
CA ASN A 183 19.78 7.48 -12.27
C ASN A 183 19.64 6.38 -11.22
N GLU A 184 19.23 6.74 -10.00
CA GLU A 184 18.99 5.78 -8.92
C GLU A 184 17.85 4.81 -9.27
N ILE A 185 16.72 5.34 -9.77
CA ILE A 185 15.52 4.56 -10.03
C ILE A 185 15.55 3.84 -11.39
N SER A 186 16.45 4.19 -12.30
CA SER A 186 16.55 3.57 -13.63
C SER A 186 16.89 2.07 -13.57
N SER A 187 17.60 1.66 -12.52
CA SER A 187 17.99 0.27 -12.26
C SER A 187 16.87 -0.56 -11.63
N MET A 188 15.77 0.07 -11.20
CA MET A 188 14.66 -0.60 -10.55
C MET A 188 13.86 -1.44 -11.54
N LYS A 189 13.20 -2.47 -11.01
CA LYS A 189 12.27 -3.28 -11.79
C LYS A 189 10.93 -2.56 -11.90
N TYR A 190 10.44 -2.47 -13.13
CA TYR A 190 9.13 -1.88 -13.45
C TYR A 190 8.19 -2.93 -14.03
N PHE A 191 6.92 -2.88 -13.63
CA PHE A 191 5.87 -3.75 -14.13
C PHE A 191 4.90 -2.95 -14.99
N ALA A 192 4.71 -3.39 -16.23
CA ALA A 192 3.79 -2.75 -17.16
C ALA A 192 2.34 -2.88 -16.68
N ILE A 193 1.61 -1.78 -16.69
CA ILE A 193 0.17 -1.77 -16.44
C ILE A 193 -0.51 -2.27 -17.72
N LYS A 194 -1.23 -3.39 -17.65
CA LYS A 194 -2.07 -3.85 -18.75
C LYS A 194 -3.39 -3.08 -18.71
N ARG A 195 -3.58 -2.18 -19.67
CA ARG A 195 -4.86 -1.52 -19.94
C ARG A 195 -5.79 -2.43 -20.72
#